data_AF-A8U4F0-F1
#
_entry.id   AF-A8U4F0-F1
#
_cell.length_a   1.000
_cell.length_b   1.000
_cell.length_c   1.000
_cell.angle_alpha   90.00
_cell.angle_beta   90.00
_cell.angle_gamma   90.00
#
_symmetry.space_group_name_H-M   'P 1'
#
loop_
_entity.id
_entity.type
_entity.pdbx_description
1 polymer ?
#
loop_
_entity_poly.entity_id
_entity_poly.type
_entity_poly.pdbx_seq_one_letter_code
_entity_poly.pdbx_strand_id
1 'polypeptide(L)'
;MGNVGWEALLYARSRVVHAAAGAGVDVIDVPFLDLNDMDGMKREAEAARALGFCGKGSIHPKQVPVLNEIFTPTEAEFARHPRAQADQRRLRHAQAVVHQRPAFQGRADERRRQDDP
;
A
#
# COMPACT_ATOMS: atom_id res chain seq x y z
N MET A 1 -8.42 7.04 -24.35
CA MET A 1 -7.16 6.42 -23.86
C MET A 1 -7.59 5.24 -23.02
N GLY A 2 -7.33 4.01 -23.46
CA GLY A 2 -7.85 2.80 -22.80
C GLY A 2 -7.37 2.72 -21.36
N ASN A 3 -8.24 2.27 -20.46
CA ASN A 3 -7.89 2.04 -19.06
C ASN A 3 -6.63 1.18 -19.00
N VAL A 4 -5.57 1.70 -18.38
CA VAL A 4 -4.30 0.97 -18.23
C VAL A 4 -4.55 -0.09 -17.17
N GLY A 5 -4.86 -1.31 -17.62
CA GLY A 5 -5.21 -2.43 -16.74
C GLY A 5 -4.06 -2.85 -15.83
N TRP A 6 -4.39 -3.66 -14.82
CA TRP A 6 -3.47 -4.23 -13.84
C TRP A 6 -2.15 -4.76 -14.45
N GLU A 7 -2.25 -5.39 -15.62
CA GLU A 7 -1.18 -6.04 -16.35
C GLU A 7 -0.07 -5.07 -16.80
N ALA A 8 -0.40 -3.81 -17.01
CA ALA A 8 0.54 -2.82 -17.54
C ALA A 8 1.77 -2.60 -16.63
N LEU A 9 1.61 -2.81 -15.32
CA LEU A 9 2.69 -2.69 -14.34
C LEU A 9 3.17 -4.05 -13.81
N LEU A 10 2.69 -5.18 -14.37
CA LEU A 10 3.01 -6.51 -13.85
C LEU A 10 4.52 -6.77 -13.79
N TYR A 11 5.27 -6.43 -14.84
CA TYR A 11 6.73 -6.58 -14.85
C TYR A 11 7.40 -5.80 -13.70
N ALA A 12 7.02 -4.52 -13.53
CA ALA A 12 7.59 -3.67 -12.49
C ALA A 12 7.24 -4.20 -11.09
N ARG A 13 5.98 -4.59 -10.86
CA ARG A 13 5.52 -5.20 -9.62
C ARG A 13 6.29 -6.46 -9.27
N SER A 14 6.42 -7.40 -10.21
CA SER A 14 7.17 -8.65 -9.99
C SER A 14 8.63 -8.38 -9.63
N ARG A 15 9.28 -7.41 -10.30
CA ARG A 15 10.67 -7.04 -10.00
C ARG A 15 10.84 -6.49 -8.59
N VAL A 16 9.92 -5.63 -8.13
CA VAL A 16 9.98 -5.06 -6.77
C VAL A 16 9.71 -6.14 -5.72
N VAL A 17 8.71 -7.01 -5.92
CA VAL A 17 8.43 -8.10 -4.99
C VAL A 17 9.63 -9.04 -4.85
N HIS A 18 10.26 -9.43 -5.95
CA HIS A 18 11.46 -10.28 -5.89
C HIS A 18 12.62 -9.61 -5.15
N ALA A 19 12.86 -8.32 -5.37
CA ALA A 19 13.90 -7.58 -4.67
C ALA A 19 13.62 -7.51 -3.16
N ALA A 20 12.36 -7.20 -2.78
CA ALA A 20 11.92 -7.15 -1.39
C ALA A 20 12.06 -8.51 -0.69
N ALA A 21 11.66 -9.60 -1.36
CA ALA A 21 11.78 -10.96 -0.84
C ALA A 21 13.24 -11.39 -0.61
N GLY A 22 14.17 -10.96 -1.47
CA GLY A 22 15.61 -11.19 -1.34
C GLY A 22 16.24 -10.35 -0.24
N ALA A 23 15.74 -9.13 0.00
CA ALA A 23 16.21 -8.24 1.07
C ALA A 23 15.53 -8.50 2.43
N GLY A 24 14.45 -9.29 2.49
CA GLY A 24 13.73 -9.57 3.72
C GLY A 24 12.91 -8.39 4.25
N VAL A 25 12.47 -7.49 3.36
CA VAL A 25 11.66 -6.30 3.66
C VAL A 25 10.25 -6.43 3.11
N ASP A 26 9.29 -5.78 3.76
CA ASP A 26 7.91 -5.73 3.29
C ASP A 26 7.77 -4.82 2.06
N VAL A 27 6.79 -5.12 1.22
CA VAL A 27 6.49 -4.35 0.01
C VAL A 27 5.00 -4.02 -0.07
N ILE A 28 4.69 -2.77 -0.41
CA ILE A 28 3.33 -2.23 -0.49
C ILE A 28 3.03 -1.82 -1.93
N ASP A 29 1.89 -2.25 -2.47
CA ASP A 29 1.44 -1.88 -3.82
C ASP A 29 0.82 -0.47 -3.82
N VAL A 30 0.76 0.14 -5.00
CA VAL A 30 0.22 1.48 -5.20
C VAL A 30 -1.30 1.54 -4.94
N PRO A 31 -1.86 2.68 -4.52
CA PRO A 31 -3.29 2.81 -4.31
C PRO A 31 -4.13 2.61 -5.58
N PHE A 32 -5.35 2.11 -5.41
CA PHE A 32 -6.36 2.14 -6.46
C PHE A 32 -7.08 3.50 -6.43
N LEU A 33 -7.09 4.21 -7.55
CA LEU A 33 -7.49 5.62 -7.59
C LEU A 33 -8.98 5.83 -7.85
N ASP A 34 -9.66 4.88 -8.49
CA ASP A 34 -11.09 5.00 -8.77
C ASP A 34 -11.91 4.62 -7.52
N LEU A 35 -12.42 5.63 -6.82
CA LEU A 35 -13.22 5.43 -5.62
C LEU A 35 -14.62 4.89 -5.92
N ASN A 36 -15.09 4.89 -7.16
CA ASN A 36 -16.41 4.36 -7.51
C ASN A 36 -16.37 2.87 -7.86
N ASP A 37 -15.19 2.31 -8.11
CA ASP A 37 -15.00 0.90 -8.48
C ASP A 37 -14.31 0.09 -7.36
N MET A 38 -15.06 -0.20 -6.30
CA MET A 38 -14.55 -1.01 -5.18
C MET A 38 -14.28 -2.47 -5.57
N ASP A 39 -14.98 -3.00 -6.58
CA ASP A 39 -14.76 -4.36 -7.08
C ASP A 39 -13.48 -4.45 -7.92
N GLY A 40 -13.18 -3.43 -8.73
CA GLY A 40 -11.88 -3.24 -9.37
C GLY A 40 -10.74 -3.20 -8.36
N MET A 41 -10.89 -2.39 -7.30
CA MET A 41 -9.91 -2.35 -6.22
C MET A 41 -9.69 -3.73 -5.58
N LYS A 42 -10.77 -4.47 -5.30
CA LYS A 42 -10.69 -5.81 -4.70
C LYS A 42 -9.90 -6.78 -5.58
N ARG A 43 -10.22 -6.83 -6.88
CA ARG A 43 -9.52 -7.68 -7.85
C ARG A 43 -8.03 -7.35 -7.93
N GLU A 44 -7.67 -6.07 -7.97
CA GLU A 44 -6.24 -5.68 -7.97
C GLU A 44 -5.54 -6.01 -6.66
N ALA A 45 -6.21 -5.82 -5.51
CA ALA A 45 -5.64 -6.13 -4.20
C ALA A 45 -5.39 -7.64 -4.04
N GLU A 46 -6.32 -8.48 -4.49
CA GLU A 46 -6.15 -9.94 -4.51
C GLU A 46 -4.99 -10.36 -5.43
N ALA A 47 -4.88 -9.75 -6.62
CA ALA A 47 -3.77 -9.99 -7.52
C ALA A 47 -2.43 -9.54 -6.95
N ALA A 48 -2.39 -8.39 -6.25
CA ALA A 48 -1.20 -7.91 -5.55
C ALA A 48 -0.77 -8.87 -4.43
N ARG A 49 -1.71 -9.32 -3.59
CA ARG A 49 -1.44 -10.32 -2.54
C ARG A 49 -0.89 -11.62 -3.14
N ALA A 50 -1.53 -12.12 -4.20
CA ALA A 50 -1.09 -13.35 -4.87
C ALA A 50 0.33 -13.22 -5.46
N LEU A 51 0.71 -12.01 -5.90
CA LEU A 51 2.06 -11.75 -6.41
C LEU A 51 3.12 -11.69 -5.30
N GLY A 52 2.72 -11.43 -4.05
CA GLY A 52 3.60 -11.40 -2.88
C GLY A 52 3.70 -10.04 -2.17
N PHE A 53 2.80 -9.09 -2.47
CA PHE A 53 2.72 -7.84 -1.69
C PHE A 53 2.13 -8.07 -0.30
N CYS A 54 2.63 -7.30 0.67
CA CYS A 54 2.19 -7.34 2.07
C CYS A 54 1.00 -6.41 2.34
N GLY A 55 0.70 -5.51 1.40
CA GLY A 55 -0.36 -4.53 1.53
C GLY A 55 -0.51 -3.69 0.26
N LYS A 56 -1.49 -2.78 0.28
CA LYS A 56 -1.73 -1.77 -0.76
C LYS A 56 -2.02 -0.43 -0.10
N GLY A 57 -1.51 0.65 -0.68
CA GLY A 57 -1.79 2.00 -0.19
C GLY A 57 -3.28 2.33 -0.27
N SER A 58 -3.79 3.08 0.71
CA SER A 58 -5.18 3.57 0.73
C SER A 58 -5.21 5.09 0.57
N ILE A 59 -6.12 5.57 -0.28
CA ILE A 59 -6.39 7.01 -0.46
C ILE A 59 -7.72 7.44 0.19
N HIS A 60 -8.54 6.50 0.65
CA HIS A 60 -9.82 6.81 1.27
C HIS A 60 -10.17 5.81 2.40
N PRO A 61 -10.71 6.27 3.54
CA PRO A 61 -11.05 5.40 4.68
C PRO A 61 -11.91 4.18 4.30
N LYS A 62 -12.85 4.33 3.36
CA LYS A 62 -13.70 3.23 2.85
C LYS A 62 -12.93 2.05 2.24
N GLN A 63 -11.70 2.25 1.78
CA GLN A 63 -10.86 1.19 1.22
C GLN A 63 -10.23 0.32 2.33
N VAL A 64 -10.01 0.89 3.52
CA VAL A 64 -9.24 0.27 4.61
C VAL A 64 -9.84 -1.07 5.07
N PRO A 65 -11.16 -1.21 5.33
CA PRO A 65 -11.72 -2.48 5.80
C PRO A 65 -11.47 -3.62 4.82
N VAL A 66 -11.72 -3.38 3.52
CA VAL A 66 -11.56 -4.36 2.45
C VAL A 66 -10.09 -4.72 2.24
N LEU A 67 -9.20 -3.73 2.24
CA LEU A 67 -7.76 -3.99 2.10
C LEU A 67 -7.22 -4.79 3.29
N ASN A 68 -7.65 -4.47 4.51
CA ASN A 68 -7.25 -5.24 5.70
C ASN A 68 -7.75 -6.68 5.64
N GLU A 69 -8.99 -6.93 5.20
CA GLU A 69 -9.53 -8.27 5.00
C GLU A 69 -8.67 -9.07 4.01
N ILE A 70 -8.31 -8.46 2.87
CA ILE A 70 -7.53 -9.13 1.83
C ILE A 70 -6.10 -9.41 2.29
N PHE A 71 -5.42 -8.47 2.96
CA PHE A 71 -4.00 -8.62 3.29
C PHE A 71 -3.74 -9.27 4.66
N THR A 72 -4.78 -9.54 5.45
CA THR A 72 -4.64 -10.30 6.71
C THR A 72 -4.51 -11.79 6.40
N PRO A 73 -3.39 -12.45 6.78
CA PRO A 73 -3.25 -13.90 6.60
C PRO A 73 -4.27 -14.66 7.45
N THR A 74 -4.77 -15.78 6.93
CA THR A 74 -5.55 -16.74 7.71
C THR A 74 -4.66 -17.50 8.69
N GLU A 75 -5.25 -18.10 9.73
CA GLU A 75 -4.51 -18.93 10.69
C GLU A 75 -3.76 -20.10 10.03
N ALA A 76 -4.37 -20.70 9.00
CA ALA A 76 -3.77 -21.78 8.24
C ALA A 76 -2.53 -21.32 7.45
N GLU A 77 -2.59 -20.13 6.84
CA GLU A 77 -1.43 -19.54 6.14
C GLU A 77 -0.32 -19.16 7.12
N PHE A 78 -0.70 -18.65 8.30
CA PHE A 78 0.24 -18.35 9.38
C PHE A 78 0.99 -19.62 9.82
N ALA A 79 0.29 -20.73 10.02
CA ALA A 79 0.90 -22.01 10.40
C ALA A 79 1.85 -22.59 9.32
N ARG A 80 1.59 -22.30 8.04
CA ARG A 80 2.36 -22.85 6.91
C ARG A 80 3.61 -22.05 6.54
N HIS A 81 3.65 -20.76 6.85
CA HIS A 81 4.73 -19.87 6.42
C HIS A 81 5.60 -19.39 7.61
N PRO A 82 6.82 -19.93 7.78
CA PRO A 82 7.72 -19.54 8.88
C PRO A 82 8.04 -18.05 8.92
N ARG A 83 8.02 -17.36 7.76
CA ARG A 83 8.17 -15.91 7.68
C ARG A 83 6.97 -15.17 8.29
N ALA A 84 5.74 -15.62 8.04
CA ALA A 84 4.55 -15.04 8.66
C ALA A 84 4.59 -15.18 10.19
N GLN A 85 5.12 -16.31 10.69
CA GLN A 85 5.31 -16.57 12.11
C GLN A 85 6.40 -15.68 12.74
N ALA A 86 7.54 -15.54 12.05
CA ALA A 86 8.64 -14.66 12.48
C ALA A 86 8.24 -13.18 12.46
N ASP A 87 7.37 -12.78 11.53
CA ASP A 87 6.94 -11.40 11.30
C ASP A 87 5.58 -11.05 11.95
N GLN A 88 5.19 -11.74 13.03
CA GLN A 88 3.97 -11.43 13.78
C GLN A 88 3.89 -9.97 14.26
N ARG A 89 5.04 -9.30 14.47
CA ARG A 89 5.13 -7.86 14.76
C ARG A 89 4.94 -6.96 13.53
N ARG A 90 5.30 -7.42 12.31
CA ARG A 90 5.17 -6.64 11.06
C ARG A 90 3.74 -6.68 10.51
N LEU A 91 3.04 -7.81 10.67
CA LEU A 91 1.64 -7.98 10.29
C LEU A 91 0.68 -7.01 11.01
N ARG A 92 1.04 -6.52 12.20
CA ARG A 92 0.26 -5.48 12.90
C ARG A 92 0.37 -4.09 12.26
N HIS A 93 1.43 -3.81 11.49
CA HIS A 93 1.68 -2.51 10.85
C HIS A 93 1.45 -2.50 9.34
N ALA A 94 1.42 -3.67 8.67
CA ALA A 94 1.09 -3.79 7.24
C ALA A 94 -0.41 -3.58 6.93
N GLN A 95 -1.21 -3.21 7.93
CA GLN A 95 -2.59 -2.76 7.75
C GLN A 95 -2.58 -1.43 7.00
N ALA A 96 -3.42 -1.33 5.96
CA ALA A 96 -3.43 -0.28 4.94
C ALA A 96 -2.79 1.05 5.38
N VAL A 97 -1.61 1.37 4.81
CA VAL A 97 -0.99 2.68 5.05
C VAL A 97 -1.87 3.73 4.38
N VAL A 98 -2.56 4.51 5.20
CA VAL A 98 -3.32 5.69 4.79
C VAL A 98 -2.30 6.80 4.54
N HIS A 99 -2.04 7.15 3.27
CA HIS A 99 -1.33 8.39 2.97
C HIS A 99 -2.32 9.56 3.01
N GLN A 100 -2.85 9.87 4.18
CA GLN A 100 -3.40 11.20 4.42
C GLN A 100 -2.20 12.14 4.49
N ARG A 101 -1.99 12.96 3.45
CA ARG A 101 -1.24 14.20 3.70
C ARG A 101 -2.04 14.93 4.78
N PRO A 102 -1.48 15.27 5.95
CA PRO A 102 -2.11 16.29 6.76
C PRO A 102 -2.30 17.49 5.84
N ALA A 103 -3.50 18.08 5.86
CA ALA A 103 -3.77 19.31 5.12
C ALA A 103 -2.56 20.23 5.31
N PHE A 104 -1.91 20.62 4.21
CA PHE A 104 -0.82 21.58 4.27
C PHE A 104 -1.45 22.89 4.72
N GLN A 105 -1.56 23.08 6.03
CA GLN A 105 -1.86 24.37 6.63
C GLN A 105 -0.61 25.21 6.36
N GLY A 106 -0.65 25.91 5.22
CA GLY A 106 0.38 26.86 4.88
C GLY A 106 0.54 27.81 6.05
N ARG A 107 1.69 27.76 6.74
CA ARG A 107 2.15 28.93 7.47
C ARG A 107 2.44 29.97 6.42
N ALA A 108 1.49 30.88 6.24
CA ALA A 108 1.80 32.23 5.79
C ALA A 108 2.75 32.81 6.84
N ASP A 109 4.05 32.63 6.62
CA ASP A 109 5.07 33.41 7.30
C ASP A 109 5.64 34.34 6.22
N GLU A 110 4.92 35.44 6.04
CA GLU A 110 5.32 36.54 5.19
C GLU A 110 6.66 37.06 5.67
N ARG A 111 7.66 36.85 4.82
CA ARG A 111 8.94 37.54 4.74
C ARG A 111 8.99 38.86 5.55
N ARG A 112 9.46 38.79 6.79
CA ARG A 112 10.36 39.82 7.32
C ARG A 112 11.73 39.57 6.70
N ARG A 113 11.93 40.06 5.48
CA ARG A 113 13.28 40.49 5.11
C ARG A 113 13.44 41.87 5.72
N GLN A 114 14.29 41.92 6.73
CA GLN A 114 14.96 43.14 7.16
C GLN A 114 15.42 43.90 5.91
N ASP A 115 14.80 45.04 5.67
CA ASP A 115 15.52 46.21 5.17
C ASP A 115 16.32 46.73 6.36
N ASP A 116 17.64 46.54 6.31
CA ASP A 116 18.62 47.36 7.02
C ASP A 116 20.04 47.03 6.52
N PRO A 117 20.97 47.97 6.34
CA PRO A 117 20.84 49.40 6.04
C PRO A 117 21.39 49.79 4.64
#